data_AF-A0A529P788-F1
#
_entry.id   AF-A0A529P788-F1
#
_cell.length_a   1.000
_cell.length_b   1.000
_cell.length_c   1.000
_cell.angle_alpha   90.00
_cell.angle_beta   90.00
_cell.angle_gamma   90.00
#
_symmetry.space_group_name_H-M   'P 1'
#
loop_
_entity.id
_entity.type
_entity.pdbx_description
1 polymer ?
#
loop_
_entity_poly.entity_id
_entity_poly.type
_entity_poly.pdbx_seq_one_letter_code
_entity_poly.pdbx_strand_id
1 'polypeptide(L)'
;MRRALAYPGLPEISTLAHDRQVRAFGPRGQAIISHIAVAIIGLGGTGSAVAQQLAHLGVRRFILIDPDVVEMTNLNRLVGATPADIGRPKAEVAARHIRSINSKAEITALRADIVDEASLPALYGADFLFLCTDSHASRAVVGQLAYQFLLPCIDMGVSITVRENAITHGTGRTQMLAPGLPVSCAHRRSTANKSGARCSRRSSAPPIRMCRAS
;
A
#
# COMPACT_ATOMS: atom_id res chain seq x y z
N MET A 1 -8.00 -14.36 13.02
CA MET A 1 -8.62 -15.65 12.69
C MET A 1 -10.10 -15.51 12.26
N ARG A 2 -10.46 -14.63 11.29
CA ARG A 2 -11.89 -14.43 10.91
C ARG A 2 -12.25 -14.12 9.43
N ARG A 3 -11.33 -14.15 8.45
CA ARG A 3 -11.69 -13.86 7.03
C ARG A 3 -11.59 -15.01 6.03
N ALA A 4 -11.11 -16.20 6.40
CA ALA A 4 -11.30 -17.39 5.56
C ALA A 4 -12.80 -17.75 5.37
N LEU A 5 -13.66 -17.23 6.26
CA LEU A 5 -15.13 -17.26 6.16
C LEU A 5 -15.73 -16.07 5.39
N ALA A 6 -14.95 -15.06 4.98
CA ALA A 6 -15.51 -13.84 4.38
C ALA A 6 -15.88 -13.99 2.89
N TYR A 7 -15.39 -15.05 2.24
CA TYR A 7 -15.59 -15.30 0.81
C TYR A 7 -16.09 -16.73 0.54
N PRO A 8 -17.23 -17.16 1.10
CA PRO A 8 -17.82 -18.47 0.80
C PRO A 8 -18.45 -18.47 -0.59
N GLY A 9 -18.34 -19.59 -1.31
CA GLY A 9 -19.07 -19.80 -2.56
C GLY A 9 -18.64 -18.94 -3.75
N LEU A 10 -17.45 -18.31 -3.71
CA LEU A 10 -16.93 -17.62 -4.89
C LEU A 10 -16.70 -18.61 -6.04
N PRO A 11 -17.07 -18.26 -7.28
CA PRO A 11 -16.77 -19.09 -8.44
C PRO A 11 -15.26 -19.17 -8.63
N GLU A 12 -14.75 -20.36 -8.93
CA GLU A 12 -13.34 -20.54 -9.24
C GLU A 12 -12.95 -19.73 -10.48
N ILE A 13 -11.81 -19.04 -10.40
CA ILE A 13 -11.30 -18.23 -11.50
C ILE A 13 -10.04 -18.87 -12.03
N SER A 14 -10.09 -19.31 -13.28
CA SER A 14 -8.91 -19.73 -14.04
C SER A 14 -8.96 -19.09 -15.42
N THR A 15 -7.95 -18.27 -15.72
CA THR A 15 -7.82 -17.57 -17.00
C THR A 15 -6.35 -17.58 -17.39
N LEU A 16 -6.05 -17.62 -18.69
CA LEU A 16 -4.67 -17.62 -19.18
C LEU A 16 -3.85 -16.43 -18.65
N ALA A 17 -4.47 -15.26 -18.48
CA ALA A 17 -3.82 -14.07 -17.92
C ALA A 17 -3.31 -14.25 -16.48
N HIS A 18 -3.93 -15.14 -15.69
CA HIS A 18 -3.58 -15.40 -14.29
C HIS A 18 -3.00 -16.81 -14.08
N ASP A 19 -2.59 -17.51 -15.13
CA ASP A 19 -2.14 -18.91 -15.06
C ASP A 19 -1.06 -19.15 -13.98
N ARG A 20 -0.06 -18.28 -13.90
CA ARG A 20 1.01 -18.37 -12.88
C ARG A 20 0.47 -18.20 -11.46
N GLN A 21 -0.47 -17.29 -11.24
CA GLN A 21 -1.10 -17.08 -9.94
C GLN A 21 -1.99 -18.25 -9.56
N VAL A 22 -2.77 -18.77 -10.51
CA VAL A 22 -3.65 -19.92 -10.29
C VAL A 22 -2.82 -21.17 -9.93
N ARG A 23 -1.66 -21.37 -10.55
CA ARG A 23 -0.74 -22.45 -10.16
C ARG A 23 -0.16 -22.28 -8.75
N ALA A 24 0.03 -21.05 -8.28
CA ALA A 24 0.59 -20.77 -6.95
C ALA A 24 -0.46 -20.80 -5.82
N PHE A 25 -1.66 -20.26 -6.07
CA PHE A 25 -2.69 -20.03 -5.05
C PHE A 25 -3.98 -20.84 -5.27
N GLY A 26 -4.06 -21.58 -6.37
CA GLY A 26 -5.26 -22.28 -6.82
C GLY A 26 -6.31 -21.34 -7.45
N PRO A 27 -7.27 -21.89 -8.21
CA PRO A 27 -8.38 -21.12 -8.79
C PRO A 27 -9.21 -20.37 -7.74
N ARG A 28 -9.37 -20.98 -6.55
CA ARG A 28 -10.04 -20.35 -5.40
C ARG A 28 -9.25 -19.18 -4.82
N GLY A 29 -7.92 -19.28 -4.75
CA GLY A 29 -7.07 -18.17 -4.31
C GLY A 29 -7.20 -16.97 -5.24
N GLN A 30 -7.20 -17.21 -6.56
CA GLN A 30 -7.43 -16.15 -7.54
C GLN A 30 -8.85 -15.55 -7.43
N ALA A 31 -9.87 -16.37 -7.15
CA ALA A 31 -11.21 -15.88 -6.89
C ALA A 31 -11.24 -14.91 -5.70
N ILE A 32 -10.59 -15.26 -4.58
CA ILE A 32 -10.48 -14.39 -3.40
C ILE A 32 -9.74 -13.08 -3.76
N ILE A 33 -8.59 -13.16 -4.44
CA ILE A 33 -7.83 -11.97 -4.87
C ILE A 33 -8.69 -11.05 -5.72
N SER A 34 -9.53 -11.59 -6.61
CA SER A 34 -10.39 -10.75 -7.44
C SER A 34 -11.53 -10.08 -6.70
N HIS A 35 -11.95 -10.62 -5.55
CA HIS A 35 -13.03 -10.07 -4.75
C HIS A 35 -12.54 -9.21 -3.59
N ILE A 36 -11.27 -9.27 -3.19
CA ILE A 36 -10.76 -8.42 -2.11
C ILE A 36 -10.91 -6.93 -2.45
N ALA A 37 -11.33 -6.13 -1.48
CA ALA A 37 -11.33 -4.68 -1.58
C ALA A 37 -10.04 -4.11 -0.99
N VAL A 38 -9.28 -3.36 -1.78
CA VAL A 38 -8.03 -2.75 -1.34
C VAL A 38 -8.17 -1.23 -1.28
N ALA A 39 -7.71 -0.63 -0.20
CA ALA A 39 -7.57 0.82 -0.11
C ALA A 39 -6.09 1.20 -0.25
N ILE A 40 -5.80 2.15 -1.13
CA ILE A 40 -4.47 2.70 -1.35
C ILE A 40 -4.51 4.17 -0.93
N ILE A 41 -3.74 4.49 0.12
CA ILE A 41 -3.64 5.84 0.68
C ILE A 41 -2.30 6.44 0.23
N GLY A 42 -2.36 7.45 -0.60
CA GLY A 42 -1.22 8.03 -1.32
C GLY A 42 -0.95 7.31 -2.64
N LEU A 43 -0.92 8.07 -3.72
CA LEU A 43 -0.75 7.65 -5.11
C LEU A 43 0.42 8.37 -5.80
N GLY A 44 1.44 8.69 -5.01
CA GLY A 44 2.76 9.06 -5.51
C GLY A 44 3.51 7.87 -6.13
N GLY A 45 4.84 7.91 -6.11
CA GLY A 45 5.66 6.88 -6.77
C GLY A 45 5.45 5.45 -6.25
N THR A 46 5.31 5.28 -4.94
CA THR A 46 5.05 3.97 -4.32
C THR A 46 3.62 3.51 -4.56
N GLY A 47 2.63 4.37 -4.28
CA GLY A 47 1.21 4.04 -4.40
C GLY A 47 0.77 3.73 -5.82
N SER A 48 1.23 4.50 -6.81
CA SER A 48 0.91 4.24 -8.21
C SER A 48 1.50 2.92 -8.72
N ALA A 49 2.71 2.56 -8.27
CA ALA A 49 3.30 1.25 -8.57
C ALA A 49 2.49 0.10 -7.93
N VAL A 50 2.08 0.25 -6.67
CA VAL A 50 1.24 -0.73 -5.95
C VAL A 50 -0.10 -0.91 -6.66
N ALA A 51 -0.74 0.18 -7.06
CA ALA A 51 -2.00 0.18 -7.81
C ALA A 51 -1.88 -0.64 -9.11
N GLN A 52 -0.83 -0.40 -9.89
CA GLN A 52 -0.57 -1.18 -11.11
C GLN A 52 -0.40 -2.68 -10.80
N GLN A 53 0.40 -3.03 -9.79
CA GLN A 53 0.64 -4.44 -9.47
C GLN A 53 -0.63 -5.14 -8.99
N LEU A 54 -1.44 -4.50 -8.16
CA LEU A 54 -2.72 -5.05 -7.70
C LEU A 54 -3.71 -5.25 -8.86
N ALA A 55 -3.71 -4.34 -9.84
CA ALA A 55 -4.50 -4.50 -11.06
C ALA A 55 -4.07 -5.75 -11.85
N HIS A 56 -2.76 -5.97 -12.03
CA HIS A 56 -2.23 -7.18 -12.69
C HIS A 56 -2.50 -8.46 -11.89
N LEU A 57 -2.52 -8.38 -10.56
CA LEU A 57 -2.86 -9.52 -9.70
C LEU A 57 -4.35 -9.91 -9.80
N GLY A 58 -5.18 -9.07 -10.45
CA GLY A 58 -6.58 -9.34 -10.72
C GLY A 58 -7.53 -8.81 -9.64
N VAL A 59 -7.05 -7.97 -8.71
CA VAL A 59 -7.91 -7.24 -7.76
C VAL A 59 -8.90 -6.39 -8.54
N ARG A 60 -10.16 -6.37 -8.10
CA ARG A 60 -11.21 -5.59 -8.78
C ARG A 60 -11.70 -4.40 -7.99
N ARG A 61 -11.71 -4.44 -6.66
CA ARG A 61 -12.30 -3.37 -5.84
C ARG A 61 -11.20 -2.49 -5.27
N PHE A 62 -11.12 -1.25 -5.72
CA PHE A 62 -10.12 -0.27 -5.30
C PHE A 62 -10.77 0.96 -4.65
N ILE A 63 -10.22 1.36 -3.51
CA ILE A 63 -10.46 2.65 -2.88
C ILE A 63 -9.15 3.43 -2.98
N LEU A 64 -9.14 4.55 -3.67
CA LEU A 64 -7.95 5.33 -3.96
C LEU A 64 -8.09 6.70 -3.28
N ILE A 65 -7.19 7.03 -2.38
CA ILE A 65 -7.23 8.28 -1.60
C ILE A 65 -5.92 9.02 -1.79
N ASP A 66 -5.96 10.19 -2.41
CA ASP A 66 -4.81 11.08 -2.53
C ASP A 66 -5.29 12.54 -2.72
N PRO A 67 -4.85 13.51 -1.91
CA PRO A 67 -5.33 14.90 -2.00
C PRO A 67 -4.73 15.67 -3.18
N ASP A 68 -3.61 15.20 -3.73
CA ASP A 68 -2.79 15.94 -4.67
C ASP A 68 -3.25 15.80 -6.12
N VAL A 69 -2.68 16.68 -6.94
CA VAL A 69 -2.73 16.62 -8.40
C VAL A 69 -1.36 16.23 -8.97
N VAL A 70 -1.33 15.78 -10.22
CA VAL A 70 -0.07 15.46 -10.91
C VAL A 70 0.70 16.74 -11.20
N GLU A 71 1.98 16.74 -10.85
CA GLU A 71 2.94 17.79 -11.20
C GLU A 71 4.00 17.29 -12.18
N MET A 72 4.66 18.21 -12.88
CA MET A 72 5.77 17.88 -13.80
C MET A 72 6.86 17.03 -13.10
N THR A 73 7.22 17.39 -11.87
CA THR A 73 8.23 16.67 -11.07
C THR A 73 7.81 15.26 -10.71
N ASN A 74 6.53 14.90 -10.87
CA ASN A 74 5.99 13.58 -10.52
C ASN A 74 6.06 12.60 -11.70
N LEU A 75 6.14 13.09 -12.94
CA LEU A 75 6.10 12.26 -14.16
C LEU A 75 7.23 11.25 -14.25
N ASN A 76 8.34 11.47 -13.54
CA ASN A 76 9.47 10.55 -13.51
C ASN A 76 9.20 9.24 -12.72
N ARG A 77 8.15 9.20 -11.88
CA ARG A 77 7.90 8.08 -10.96
C ARG A 77 6.42 7.72 -10.80
N LEU A 78 5.50 8.60 -11.18
CA LEU A 78 4.06 8.37 -11.04
C LEU A 78 3.59 7.49 -12.20
N VAL A 79 3.33 6.23 -11.88
CA VAL A 79 2.97 5.20 -12.85
C VAL A 79 1.59 5.52 -13.47
N GLY A 80 1.51 5.53 -14.80
CA GLY A 80 0.28 5.80 -15.56
C GLY A 80 -0.03 7.28 -15.81
N ALA A 81 0.78 8.20 -15.28
CA ALA A 81 0.70 9.62 -15.65
C ALA A 81 1.44 9.92 -16.96
N THR A 82 0.92 10.90 -17.68
CA THR A 82 1.50 11.47 -18.89
C THR A 82 1.62 13.00 -18.74
N PRO A 83 2.38 13.70 -19.59
CA PRO A 83 2.41 15.17 -19.58
C PRO A 83 1.04 15.83 -19.69
N ALA A 84 0.07 15.18 -20.34
CA ALA A 84 -1.30 15.67 -20.45
C ALA A 84 -2.11 15.61 -19.14
N ASP A 85 -1.57 14.94 -18.11
CA ASP A 85 -2.24 14.78 -16.82
C ASP A 85 -1.84 15.82 -15.78
N ILE A 86 -0.92 16.73 -16.10
CA ILE A 86 -0.51 17.78 -15.17
C ILE A 86 -1.75 18.59 -14.73
N GLY A 87 -1.92 18.75 -13.41
CA GLY A 87 -3.07 19.39 -12.78
C GLY A 87 -4.27 18.47 -12.54
N ARG A 88 -4.27 17.23 -13.05
CA ARG A 88 -5.33 16.25 -12.77
C ARG A 88 -5.12 15.58 -11.41
N PRO A 89 -6.19 15.20 -10.68
CA PRO A 89 -6.07 14.46 -9.44
C PRO A 89 -5.31 13.14 -9.63
N LYS A 90 -4.33 12.85 -8.75
CA LYS A 90 -3.55 11.60 -8.83
C LYS A 90 -4.46 10.36 -8.72
N ALA A 91 -5.51 10.44 -7.91
CA ALA A 91 -6.53 9.41 -7.76
C ALA A 91 -7.23 9.05 -9.07
N GLU A 92 -7.56 10.03 -9.90
CA GLU A 92 -8.19 9.78 -11.20
C GLU A 92 -7.22 9.17 -12.22
N VAL A 93 -5.97 9.64 -12.21
CA VAL A 93 -4.92 9.13 -13.10
C VAL A 93 -4.62 7.66 -12.79
N ALA A 94 -4.49 7.31 -11.51
CA ALA A 94 -4.35 5.93 -11.07
C ALA A 94 -5.58 5.10 -11.44
N ALA A 95 -6.80 5.62 -11.25
CA ALA A 95 -8.04 4.92 -11.62
C ALA A 95 -8.09 4.59 -13.12
N ARG A 96 -7.73 5.56 -13.98
CA ARG A 96 -7.62 5.34 -15.43
C ARG A 96 -6.60 4.25 -15.75
N HIS A 97 -5.43 4.32 -15.12
CA HIS A 97 -4.36 3.35 -15.37
C HIS A 97 -4.77 1.93 -14.95
N ILE A 98 -5.37 1.78 -13.76
CA ILE A 98 -5.91 0.50 -13.29
C ILE A 98 -6.92 -0.07 -14.29
N ARG A 99 -7.88 0.74 -14.78
CA ARG A 99 -8.89 0.28 -15.76
C ARG A 99 -8.29 -0.15 -17.09
N SER A 100 -7.18 0.46 -17.50
CA SER A 100 -6.46 0.06 -18.72
C SER A 100 -5.84 -1.35 -18.59
N ILE A 101 -5.49 -1.75 -17.37
CA ILE A 101 -4.92 -3.06 -17.07
C ILE A 101 -6.02 -4.10 -16.80
N ASN A 102 -7.01 -3.71 -15.99
CA ASN A 102 -8.12 -4.55 -15.57
C ASN A 102 -9.43 -3.81 -15.77
N SER A 103 -10.10 -4.06 -16.90
CA SER A 103 -11.39 -3.44 -17.25
C SER A 103 -12.53 -3.82 -16.30
N LYS A 104 -12.37 -4.87 -15.47
CA LYS A 104 -13.34 -5.30 -14.46
C LYS A 104 -13.14 -4.58 -13.11
N ALA A 105 -12.24 -3.60 -13.04
CA ALA A 105 -11.97 -2.88 -11.80
C ALA A 105 -13.07 -1.86 -11.47
N GLU A 106 -13.66 -2.02 -10.29
CA GLU A 106 -14.53 -1.07 -9.61
C GLU A 106 -13.66 -0.15 -8.74
N ILE A 107 -13.73 1.15 -8.99
CA ILE A 107 -12.79 2.11 -8.39
C ILE A 107 -13.56 3.28 -7.79
N THR A 108 -13.35 3.49 -6.49
CA THR A 108 -13.71 4.70 -5.77
C THR A 108 -12.47 5.58 -5.65
N ALA A 109 -12.41 6.66 -6.43
CA ALA A 109 -11.29 7.61 -6.41
C ALA A 109 -11.69 8.87 -5.64
N LEU A 110 -10.95 9.19 -4.59
CA LEU A 110 -11.20 10.31 -3.69
C LEU A 110 -9.99 11.24 -3.67
N ARG A 111 -10.26 12.50 -4.01
CA ARG A 111 -9.32 13.58 -3.76
C ARG A 111 -9.51 14.11 -2.34
N ALA A 112 -8.89 13.43 -1.38
CA ALA A 112 -8.99 13.74 0.05
C ALA A 112 -7.71 13.33 0.77
N ASP A 113 -7.43 13.94 1.92
CA ASP A 113 -6.42 13.42 2.84
C ASP A 113 -7.08 12.38 3.75
N ILE A 114 -6.35 11.32 4.10
CA ILE A 114 -6.83 10.33 5.07
C ILE A 114 -6.98 10.89 6.48
N VAL A 115 -6.31 12.00 6.77
CA VAL A 115 -6.44 12.72 8.04
C VAL A 115 -7.80 13.40 8.14
N ASP A 116 -8.45 13.70 7.00
CA ASP A 116 -9.78 14.30 6.98
C ASP A 116 -10.83 13.25 7.39
N GLU A 117 -11.65 13.59 8.38
CA GLU A 117 -12.67 12.68 8.93
C GLU A 117 -13.69 12.24 7.85
N ALA A 118 -13.93 13.09 6.85
CA ALA A 118 -14.78 12.82 5.69
C ALA A 118 -14.28 11.67 4.80
N SER A 119 -12.99 11.32 4.87
CA SER A 119 -12.40 10.22 4.09
C SER A 119 -12.62 8.84 4.74
N LEU A 120 -12.85 8.81 6.06
CA LEU A 120 -12.94 7.57 6.84
C LEU A 120 -14.06 6.63 6.40
N PRO A 121 -15.28 7.11 6.06
CA PRO A 121 -16.36 6.23 5.60
C PRO A 121 -15.99 5.41 4.36
N ALA A 122 -15.08 5.92 3.52
CA ALA A 122 -14.62 5.21 2.33
C ALA A 122 -13.85 3.93 2.68
N LEU A 123 -13.26 3.83 3.87
CA LEU A 123 -12.48 2.66 4.31
C LEU A 123 -13.34 1.53 4.87
N TYR A 124 -14.63 1.75 5.16
CA TYR A 124 -15.49 0.72 5.78
C TYR A 124 -15.66 -0.54 4.92
N GLY A 125 -15.53 -0.42 3.60
CA GLY A 125 -15.58 -1.54 2.67
C GLY A 125 -14.22 -2.20 2.40
N ALA A 126 -13.12 -1.69 2.97
CA ALA A 126 -11.79 -2.19 2.66
C ALA A 126 -11.47 -3.48 3.41
N ASP A 127 -10.79 -4.40 2.72
CA ASP A 127 -10.23 -5.59 3.33
C ASP A 127 -8.75 -5.45 3.68
N PHE A 128 -8.03 -4.62 2.94
CA PHE A 128 -6.58 -4.46 3.08
C PHE A 128 -6.18 -3.02 2.75
N LEU A 129 -5.30 -2.45 3.57
CA LEU A 129 -4.81 -1.09 3.39
C LEU A 129 -3.36 -1.08 2.86
N PHE A 130 -3.07 -0.17 1.95
CA PHE A 130 -1.72 0.14 1.50
C PHE A 130 -1.46 1.61 1.80
N LEU A 131 -0.67 1.88 2.83
CA LEU A 131 -0.26 3.23 3.18
C LEU A 131 1.03 3.56 2.45
N CYS A 132 0.95 4.53 1.54
CA CYS A 132 2.02 4.93 0.63
C CYS A 132 2.37 6.42 0.73
N THR A 133 1.96 7.10 1.81
CA THR A 133 2.25 8.52 2.06
C THR A 133 3.61 8.73 2.70
N ASP A 134 4.10 9.96 2.74
CA ASP A 134 5.33 10.39 3.43
C ASP A 134 5.05 11.13 4.75
N SER A 135 3.80 11.50 5.01
CA SER A 135 3.37 12.17 6.25
C SER A 135 3.38 11.25 7.48
N HIS A 136 3.77 11.82 8.62
CA HIS A 136 3.64 11.18 9.93
C HIS A 136 2.18 11.17 10.43
N ALA A 137 1.38 12.17 10.06
CA ALA A 137 -0.02 12.27 10.49
C ALA A 137 -0.86 11.14 9.88
N SER A 138 -0.76 10.94 8.55
CA SER A 138 -1.45 9.83 7.86
C SER A 138 -1.06 8.46 8.44
N ARG A 139 0.22 8.30 8.85
CA ARG A 139 0.70 7.07 9.51
C ARG A 139 0.07 6.84 10.88
N ALA A 140 -0.06 7.89 11.69
CA ALA A 140 -0.70 7.79 12.99
C ALA A 140 -2.18 7.40 12.83
N VAL A 141 -2.91 8.09 11.94
CA VAL A 141 -4.33 7.83 11.66
C VAL A 141 -4.53 6.42 11.14
N VAL A 142 -3.87 6.03 10.05
CA VAL A 142 -4.03 4.69 9.48
C VAL A 142 -3.54 3.59 10.42
N GLY A 143 -2.51 3.85 11.22
CA GLY A 143 -2.05 2.92 12.26
C GLY A 143 -3.11 2.66 13.33
N GLN A 144 -3.80 3.71 13.78
CA GLN A 144 -4.93 3.59 14.71
C GLN A 144 -6.09 2.84 14.08
N LEU A 145 -6.49 3.19 12.85
CA LEU A 145 -7.58 2.54 12.12
C LEU A 145 -7.30 1.04 11.89
N ALA A 146 -6.07 0.70 11.49
CA ALA A 146 -5.66 -0.69 11.28
C ALA A 146 -5.83 -1.53 12.56
N TYR A 147 -5.53 -0.95 13.73
CA TYR A 147 -5.70 -1.63 15.00
C TYR A 147 -7.17 -1.68 15.47
N GLN A 148 -7.89 -0.56 15.37
CA GLN A 148 -9.28 -0.44 15.81
C GLN A 148 -10.24 -1.31 14.99
N PHE A 149 -10.08 -1.29 13.66
CA PHE A 149 -10.95 -2.02 12.72
C PHE A 149 -10.39 -3.38 12.32
N LEU A 150 -9.27 -3.79 12.91
CA LEU A 150 -8.59 -5.05 12.62
C LEU A 150 -8.26 -5.21 11.12
N LEU A 151 -7.97 -4.10 10.45
CA LEU A 151 -7.64 -4.05 9.03
C LEU A 151 -6.14 -4.24 8.84
N PRO A 152 -5.69 -5.29 8.13
CA PRO A 152 -4.28 -5.43 7.80
C PRO A 152 -3.85 -4.28 6.89
N CYS A 153 -2.68 -3.71 7.17
CA CYS A 153 -2.09 -2.60 6.45
C CYS A 153 -0.63 -2.89 6.11
N ILE A 154 -0.19 -2.55 4.90
CA ILE A 154 1.22 -2.45 4.53
C ILE A 154 1.57 -0.97 4.42
N ASP A 155 2.46 -0.48 5.29
CA ASP A 155 3.04 0.86 5.25
C ASP A 155 4.37 0.83 4.49
N MET A 156 4.42 1.59 3.40
CA MET A 156 5.59 1.74 2.54
C MET A 156 5.97 3.20 2.43
N GLY A 157 7.27 3.46 2.48
CA GLY A 157 7.81 4.80 2.31
C GLY A 157 9.22 4.76 1.77
N VAL A 158 9.53 5.71 0.88
CA VAL A 158 10.88 5.93 0.38
C VAL A 158 11.20 7.41 0.53
N SER A 159 12.36 7.72 1.09
CA SER A 159 12.87 9.08 1.24
C SER A 159 14.30 9.13 0.73
N ILE A 160 14.59 10.10 -0.14
CA ILE A 160 15.92 10.35 -0.66
C ILE A 160 16.26 11.82 -0.38
N THR A 161 17.29 12.05 0.41
CA THR A 161 17.79 13.38 0.75
C THR A 161 18.99 13.70 -0.12
N VAL A 162 18.85 14.74 -0.95
CA VAL A 162 19.93 15.28 -1.78
C VAL A 162 20.44 16.58 -1.15
N ARG A 163 21.76 16.72 -1.04
CA ARG A 163 22.43 17.99 -0.69
C ARG A 163 23.58 18.19 -1.65
N GLU A 164 23.81 19.42 -2.11
CA GLU A 164 24.93 19.76 -3.01
C GLU A 164 25.03 18.81 -4.23
N ASN A 165 23.89 18.50 -4.86
CA ASN A 165 23.77 17.55 -5.97
C ASN A 165 24.26 16.12 -5.68
N ALA A 166 24.45 15.75 -4.42
CA ALA A 166 24.80 14.41 -3.98
C ALA A 166 23.69 13.80 -3.11
N ILE A 167 23.38 12.53 -3.35
CA ILE A 167 22.52 11.74 -2.46
C ILE A 167 23.28 11.54 -1.14
N THR A 168 22.75 12.12 -0.06
CA THR A 168 23.33 11.99 1.29
C THR A 168 22.69 10.84 2.06
N HIS A 169 21.38 10.65 1.89
CA HIS A 169 20.63 9.63 2.59
C HIS A 169 19.56 9.05 1.67
N GLY A 170 19.50 7.73 1.56
CA GLY A 170 18.36 7.01 1.02
C GLY A 170 17.78 6.13 2.13
N THR A 171 16.48 6.18 2.36
CA THR A 171 15.77 5.33 3.31
C THR A 171 14.56 4.70 2.62
N GLY A 172 14.46 3.37 2.68
CA GLY A 172 13.25 2.63 2.35
C GLY A 172 12.63 2.00 3.59
N ARG A 173 11.31 1.93 3.64
CA ARG A 173 10.52 1.30 4.70
C ARG A 173 9.42 0.44 4.09
N THR A 174 9.24 -0.74 4.66
CA THR A 174 8.07 -1.58 4.45
C THR A 174 7.73 -2.25 5.77
N GLN A 175 6.54 -1.99 6.28
CA GLN A 175 6.06 -2.51 7.56
C GLN A 175 4.65 -3.04 7.40
N MET A 176 4.41 -4.24 7.92
CA MET A 176 3.07 -4.81 8.01
C MET A 176 2.49 -4.51 9.40
N LEU A 177 1.25 -4.00 9.41
CA LEU A 177 0.42 -3.85 10.60
C LEU A 177 -0.72 -4.84 10.45
N ALA A 178 -0.88 -5.76 11.39
CA ALA A 178 -2.03 -6.66 11.40
C ALA A 178 -2.36 -7.08 12.83
N PRO A 179 -3.63 -7.41 13.11
CA PRO A 179 -4.03 -7.96 14.40
C PRO A 179 -3.17 -9.15 14.82
N GLY A 180 -2.58 -9.07 16.02
CA GLY A 180 -1.73 -10.14 16.57
C GLY A 180 -0.29 -10.16 16.06
N LEU A 181 0.09 -9.31 15.11
CA LEU A 181 1.51 -9.01 14.87
C LEU A 181 1.96 -7.91 15.82
N PRO A 182 3.18 -7.97 16.37
CA PRO A 182 3.71 -6.84 17.12
C PRO A 182 3.71 -5.64 16.18
N VAL A 183 3.10 -4.53 16.62
CA VAL A 183 3.27 -3.20 16.01
C VAL A 183 4.71 -2.77 16.26
N SER A 184 5.65 -3.44 15.60
CA SER A 184 7.05 -3.15 15.81
C SER A 184 7.28 -1.76 15.25
N CYS A 185 7.71 -0.84 16.11
CA CYS A 185 8.45 0.36 15.74
C CYS A 185 9.79 0.01 15.04
N ALA A 186 9.83 -1.07 14.25
CA ALA A 186 10.94 -1.50 13.44
C ALA A 186 11.06 -0.53 12.27
N HIS A 187 11.61 0.64 12.56
CA HIS A 187 12.43 1.38 11.63
C HIS A 187 13.54 0.45 11.14
N ARG A 188 13.26 -0.42 10.17
CA ARG A 188 14.31 -0.95 9.29
C ARG A 188 14.69 0.19 8.37
N ARG A 189 15.48 1.14 8.87
CA ARG A 189 16.19 2.09 8.03
C ARG A 189 17.27 1.29 7.30
N SER A 190 17.00 0.94 6.05
CA SER A 190 18.09 0.70 5.11
C SER A 190 18.67 2.08 4.78
N THR A 191 19.70 2.52 5.51
CA THR A 191 20.49 3.68 5.12
C THR A 191 21.57 3.20 4.16
N ALA A 192 21.44 3.55 2.88
CA ALA A 192 22.56 3.44 1.95
C ALA A 192 23.39 4.73 2.07
N ASN A 193 24.56 4.65 2.71
CA ASN A 193 25.57 5.72 2.67
C ASN A 193 26.65 5.34 1.65
N LYS A 194 27.17 6.32 0.89
CA LYS A 194 28.18 6.09 -0.17
C LYS A 194 29.53 5.57 0.36
N SER A 195 29.77 5.63 1.67
CA SER A 195 30.96 5.06 2.31
C SER A 195 30.79 3.56 2.61
N GLY A 196 30.91 2.72 1.59
CA GLY A 196 31.05 1.27 1.74
C GLY A 196 29.73 0.51 1.92
N ALA A 197 29.41 -0.31 0.92
CA ALA A 197 28.33 -1.28 0.98
C ALA A 197 28.50 -2.23 2.17
N ARG A 198 27.78 -1.97 3.25
CA ARG A 198 27.53 -2.96 4.30
C ARG A 198 26.09 -2.79 4.79
N CYS A 199 25.20 -3.64 4.28
CA CYS A 199 23.83 -3.78 4.77
C CYS A 199 23.87 -4.34 6.20
N SER A 200 24.11 -3.49 7.20
CA SER A 200 24.14 -3.92 8.60
C SER A 200 22.71 -4.16 9.09
N ARG A 201 22.36 -5.44 9.28
CA ARG A 201 21.14 -5.85 9.97
C ARG A 201 21.35 -5.60 11.46
N ARG A 202 20.71 -4.58 12.03
CA ARG A 202 20.59 -4.47 13.49
C ARG A 202 19.21 -4.98 13.90
N SER A 203 19.15 -6.21 14.40
CA SER A 203 18.05 -6.68 15.23
C SER A 203 18.45 -6.50 16.69
N SER A 204 17.94 -5.46 17.34
CA SER A 204 18.01 -5.35 18.80
C SER A 204 16.59 -5.31 19.34
N ALA A 205 16.00 -6.49 19.50
CA ALA A 205 14.93 -6.68 20.47
C ALA A 205 15.60 -7.19 21.76
N PRO A 206 15.49 -6.50 22.91
CA PRO A 206 15.91 -7.08 24.17
C PRO A 206 14.94 -8.20 24.57
N PRO A 207 15.38 -9.25 25.29
CA PRO A 207 14.49 -10.29 25.78
C PRO A 207 13.54 -9.71 26.82
N ILE A 208 12.24 -9.98 26.65
CA ILE A 208 11.18 -9.63 27.61
C ILE A 208 11.40 -10.48 28.87
N ARG A 209 11.79 -9.85 29.98
CA ARG A 209 11.70 -10.47 31.32
C ARG A 209 10.23 -10.46 31.75
N MET A 210 9.64 -11.64 31.92
CA MET A 210 8.39 -11.82 32.66
C MET A 210 8.59 -11.35 34.10
N CYS A 211 7.93 -10.26 34.50
CA CYS A 211 7.71 -9.98 35.92
C CYS A 211 6.74 -11.05 36.46
N ARG A 212 7.23 -11.89 37.37
CA ARG A 212 6.37 -12.75 38.19
C ARG A 212 5.58 -11.85 39.13
N ALA A 213 4.27 -12.05 39.17
CA ALA A 213 3.42 -11.48 40.22
C ALA A 213 3.81 -12.13 41.55
N SER A 214 4.07 -11.29 42.54
CA SER A 214 4.09 -11.62 43.97
C SER A 214 2.97 -10.83 44.62
#